data_AF-A0A2P6PT62-F1
#
_entry.id   AF-A0A2P6PT62-F1
#
_cell.length_a   1.000
_cell.length_b   1.000
_cell.length_c   1.000
_cell.angle_alpha   90.00
_cell.angle_beta   90.00
_cell.angle_gamma   90.00
#
_symmetry.space_group_name_H-M   'P 1'
#
loop_
_entity.id
_entity.type
_entity.pdbx_description
1 polymer ?
#
loop_
_entity_poly.entity_id
_entity_poly.type
_entity_poly.pdbx_seq_one_letter_code
_entity_poly.pdbx_strand_id
1 'polypeptide(L)'
;MAGVALHLIIAATVAKANAAAGLVSQNTFDQILKHRNDGGCPAKWFYTYDAFIAAAKAFPGFATTGDTATRKREIAAFLAQTSHETTGN
;
A
#
# COMPACT_ATOMS: atom_id res chain seq x y z
N MET A 1 -28.94 11.42 26.72
CA MET A 1 -28.88 11.45 25.24
C MET A 1 -27.41 11.49 24.80
N ALA A 2 -26.70 10.36 24.92
CA ALA A 2 -25.33 10.20 24.43
C ALA A 2 -25.43 9.39 23.13
N GLY A 3 -25.59 10.09 22.02
CA GLY A 3 -25.77 9.47 20.71
C GLY A 3 -25.08 10.30 19.64
N VAL A 4 -24.45 9.61 18.70
CA VAL A 4 -24.04 10.04 17.35
C VAL A 4 -22.60 10.59 17.13
N ALA A 5 -21.80 10.94 18.13
CA ALA A 5 -20.44 11.48 17.84
C ALA A 5 -19.36 10.43 17.45
N LEU A 6 -19.58 9.13 17.67
CA LEU A 6 -18.55 8.09 17.41
C LEU A 6 -18.67 7.39 16.05
N HIS A 7 -19.66 7.72 15.22
CA HIS A 7 -19.91 7.01 13.95
C HIS A 7 -19.29 7.67 12.70
N LEU A 8 -18.59 8.80 12.82
CA LEU A 8 -18.01 9.51 11.66
C LEU A 8 -16.51 9.26 11.42
N ILE A 9 -15.79 8.64 12.37
CA ILE A 9 -14.33 8.41 12.22
C ILE A 9 -14.04 7.09 11.48
N ILE A 10 -14.97 6.12 11.50
CA ILE A 10 -14.81 4.85 10.80
C ILE A 10 -15.02 5.01 9.28
N ALA A 11 -15.88 5.93 8.82
CA ALA A 11 -16.10 6.15 7.39
C ALA A 11 -14.92 6.90 6.72
N ALA A 12 -14.34 7.89 7.40
CA ALA A 12 -13.21 8.65 6.87
C ALA A 12 -11.92 7.81 6.79
N THR A 13 -11.72 6.88 7.73
CA THR A 13 -10.60 5.93 7.68
C THR A 13 -10.78 4.89 6.59
N VAL A 14 -12.01 4.41 6.33
CA VAL A 14 -12.29 3.46 5.23
C VAL A 14 -12.17 4.12 3.84
N ALA A 15 -12.66 5.34 3.63
CA ALA A 15 -12.53 6.03 2.33
C ALA A 15 -11.07 6.39 1.99
N LYS A 16 -10.26 6.70 3.01
CA LYS A 16 -8.86 7.11 2.85
C LYS A 16 -7.91 5.91 2.72
N ALA A 17 -8.22 4.80 3.40
CA ALA A 17 -7.66 3.46 3.19
C ALA A 17 -7.88 2.93 1.76
N ASN A 18 -9.07 3.16 1.20
CA ASN A 18 -9.39 2.75 -0.17
C ASN A 18 -8.59 3.51 -1.22
N ALA A 19 -7.97 4.63 -0.83
CA ALA A 19 -7.29 5.50 -1.74
C ALA A 19 -5.95 4.89 -2.21
N ALA A 20 -5.24 4.13 -1.38
CA ALA A 20 -4.05 3.37 -1.83
C ALA A 20 -4.43 2.21 -2.76
N ALA A 21 -5.50 1.46 -2.42
CA ALA A 21 -6.06 0.41 -3.27
C ALA A 21 -6.56 0.93 -4.63
N GLY A 22 -7.10 2.16 -4.65
CA GLY A 22 -7.51 2.84 -5.89
C GLY A 22 -6.37 3.45 -6.70
N LEU A 23 -5.17 3.60 -6.13
CA LEU A 23 -4.00 4.18 -6.82
C LEU A 23 -3.08 3.14 -7.45
N VAL A 24 -2.97 1.95 -6.84
CA VAL A 24 -2.14 0.84 -7.31
C VAL A 24 -2.98 -0.43 -7.35
N SER A 25 -3.22 -0.93 -8.56
CA SER A 25 -3.87 -2.23 -8.77
C SER A 25 -2.92 -3.38 -8.41
N GLN A 26 -3.48 -4.55 -8.10
CA GLN A 26 -2.69 -5.78 -7.92
C GLN A 26 -1.76 -6.05 -9.11
N ASN A 27 -2.27 -5.88 -10.33
CA ASN A 27 -1.47 -6.09 -11.55
C ASN A 27 -0.29 -5.11 -11.63
N THR A 28 -0.47 -3.85 -11.22
CA THR A 28 0.63 -2.88 -11.14
C THR A 28 1.64 -3.25 -10.06
N PHE A 29 1.17 -3.66 -8.88
CA PHE A 29 2.03 -4.15 -7.80
C PHE A 29 2.88 -5.34 -8.24
N ASP A 30 2.25 -6.30 -8.95
CA ASP A 30 2.93 -7.48 -9.48
C ASP A 30 3.97 -7.13 -10.54
N GLN A 31 3.72 -6.14 -11.38
CA GLN A 31 4.70 -5.67 -12.37
C GLN A 31 5.89 -4.94 -11.72
N ILE A 32 5.65 -4.15 -10.66
CA ILE A 32 6.72 -3.46 -9.93
C ILE A 32 7.62 -4.48 -9.23
N LEU A 33 7.03 -5.50 -8.60
CA LEU A 33 7.74 -6.54 -7.86
C LEU A 33 7.73 -7.88 -8.60
N LYS A 34 8.10 -7.84 -9.89
CA LYS A 34 7.98 -8.96 -10.83
C LYS A 34 8.70 -10.24 -10.39
N HIS A 35 9.90 -10.09 -9.82
CA HIS A 35 10.80 -11.21 -9.52
C HIS A 35 10.71 -11.72 -8.08
N ARG A 36 9.84 -11.12 -7.24
CA ARG A 36 9.78 -11.42 -5.80
C ARG A 36 9.38 -12.87 -5.47
N ASN A 37 8.73 -13.55 -6.41
CA ASN A 37 8.23 -14.91 -6.24
C ASN A 37 9.00 -15.93 -7.11
N ASP A 38 10.10 -15.52 -7.74
CA ASP A 38 10.93 -16.42 -8.53
C ASP A 38 11.53 -17.51 -7.63
N GLY A 39 11.77 -18.69 -8.20
CA GLY A 39 12.14 -19.89 -7.42
C GLY A 39 13.42 -19.77 -6.58
N GLY A 40 14.31 -18.82 -6.93
CA GLY A 40 15.54 -18.52 -6.18
C GLY A 40 15.35 -17.54 -5.02
N CYS A 41 14.17 -16.95 -4.84
CA CYS A 41 13.94 -15.95 -3.80
C CYS A 41 13.50 -16.62 -2.48
N PRO A 42 14.28 -16.51 -1.38
CA PRO A 42 13.91 -17.10 -0.09
C PRO A 42 12.65 -16.46 0.51
N ALA A 43 12.33 -15.23 0.11
CA ALA A 43 11.14 -14.48 0.54
C ALA A 43 9.91 -14.68 -0.37
N LYS A 44 9.89 -15.72 -1.21
CA LYS A 44 8.73 -16.01 -2.08
C LYS A 44 7.43 -16.06 -1.27
N TRP A 45 6.37 -15.46 -1.81
CA TRP A 45 5.04 -15.35 -1.20
C TRP A 45 4.92 -14.48 0.05
N PHE A 46 6.02 -13.89 0.54
CA PHE A 46 5.97 -13.02 1.73
C PHE A 46 5.35 -11.65 1.42
N TYR A 47 5.71 -11.06 0.29
CA TYR A 47 5.21 -9.75 -0.14
C TYR A 47 3.94 -9.91 -0.98
N THR A 48 2.77 -9.91 -0.33
CA THR A 48 1.46 -10.01 -1.00
C THR A 48 0.80 -8.63 -1.18
N TYR A 49 -0.05 -8.52 -2.20
CA TYR A 49 -0.83 -7.29 -2.42
C TYR A 49 -1.77 -7.00 -1.25
N ASP A 50 -2.40 -8.04 -0.69
CA ASP A 50 -3.31 -7.88 0.45
C ASP A 50 -2.58 -7.38 1.70
N ALA A 51 -1.35 -7.86 1.96
CA ALA A 51 -0.52 -7.37 3.05
C ALA A 51 -0.12 -5.91 2.83
N PHE A 52 0.23 -5.53 1.59
CA PHE A 52 0.51 -4.14 1.23
C PHE A 52 -0.71 -3.24 1.47
N ILE A 53 -1.90 -3.65 1.04
CA ILE A 53 -3.14 -2.90 1.28
C ILE A 53 -3.42 -2.81 2.78
N ALA A 54 -3.35 -3.92 3.53
CA ALA A 54 -3.57 -3.92 4.97
C ALA A 54 -2.60 -2.96 5.70
N ALA A 55 -1.32 -2.96 5.33
CA ALA A 55 -0.33 -2.01 5.85
C ALA A 55 -0.68 -0.56 5.50
N ALA A 56 -1.03 -0.27 4.24
CA ALA A 56 -1.44 1.08 3.83
C ALA A 56 -2.67 1.58 4.62
N LYS A 57 -3.61 0.69 4.98
CA LYS A 57 -4.76 1.04 5.84
C LYS A 57 -4.36 1.40 7.27
N ALA A 58 -3.28 0.81 7.79
CA ALA A 58 -2.76 1.10 9.13
C ALA A 58 -2.07 2.47 9.21
N PHE A 59 -1.61 3.03 8.09
CA PHE A 59 -0.94 4.33 8.01
C PHE A 59 -1.79 5.34 7.22
N PRO A 60 -2.81 5.98 7.85
CA PRO A 60 -3.79 6.82 7.14
C PRO A 60 -3.21 8.10 6.51
N GLY A 61 -1.96 8.45 6.78
CA GLY A 61 -1.23 9.53 6.09
C GLY A 61 -0.57 9.09 4.79
N PHE A 62 -0.30 7.79 4.62
CA PHE A 62 0.45 7.24 3.50
C PHE A 62 -0.31 7.36 2.17
N ALA A 63 0.35 7.93 1.16
CA ALA A 63 -0.21 8.13 -0.17
C ALA A 63 -1.53 8.92 -0.15
N THR A 64 -1.63 9.94 0.70
CA THR A 64 -2.83 10.80 0.84
C THR A 64 -2.60 12.29 0.56
N THR A 65 -1.34 12.70 0.41
CA THR A 65 -0.95 14.11 0.28
C THR A 65 -0.72 14.50 -1.17
N GLY A 66 -1.22 15.67 -1.57
CA GLY A 66 -1.04 16.22 -2.91
C GLY A 66 -1.94 15.58 -3.98
N ASP A 67 -1.59 15.80 -5.25
CA ASP A 67 -2.34 15.28 -6.38
C ASP A 67 -2.13 13.76 -6.60
N THR A 68 -2.92 13.15 -7.48
CA THR A 68 -2.82 11.73 -7.82
C THR A 68 -1.39 11.32 -8.24
N ALA A 69 -0.68 12.18 -8.97
CA ALA A 69 0.70 11.93 -9.40
C ALA A 69 1.69 11.92 -8.23
N THR A 70 1.52 12.82 -7.26
CA THR A 70 2.32 12.89 -6.03
C THR A 70 2.10 11.66 -5.17
N ARG A 71 0.84 11.26 -4.99
CA ARG A 71 0.48 10.07 -4.21
C ARG A 71 1.00 8.77 -4.83
N LYS A 72 0.97 8.65 -6.17
CA LYS A 72 1.60 7.52 -6.89
C LYS A 72 3.12 7.53 -6.75
N ARG A 73 3.76 8.72 -6.77
CA ARG A 73 5.21 8.85 -6.54
C ARG A 73 5.62 8.41 -5.14
N GLU A 74 4.84 8.73 -4.12
CA GLU A 74 5.08 8.26 -2.74
C GLU A 74 5.07 6.72 -2.66
N ILE A 75 4.07 6.08 -3.27
CA ILE A 75 3.98 4.61 -3.32
C ILE A 75 5.17 4.02 -4.09
N ALA A 76 5.51 4.59 -5.25
CA ALA A 76 6.63 4.13 -6.05
C ALA A 76 7.97 4.26 -5.30
N ALA A 77 8.18 5.38 -4.60
CA ALA A 77 9.37 5.60 -3.79
C ALA A 77 9.47 4.60 -2.64
N PHE A 78 8.37 4.34 -1.94
CA PHE A 78 8.31 3.33 -0.88
C PHE A 78 8.68 1.94 -1.40
N LEU A 79 8.03 1.49 -2.49
CA LEU A 79 8.30 0.17 -3.07
C LEU A 79 9.72 0.06 -3.63
N ALA A 80 10.26 1.11 -4.25
CA ALA A 80 11.63 1.14 -4.75
C ALA A 80 12.64 0.99 -3.61
N GLN A 81 12.45 1.73 -2.51
CA GLN A 81 13.36 1.64 -1.36
C GLN A 81 13.30 0.26 -0.70
N THR A 82 12.10 -0.28 -0.45
CA THR A 82 11.97 -1.65 0.09
C THR A 82 12.58 -2.69 -0.86
N SER A 83 12.46 -2.51 -2.17
CA SER A 83 13.08 -3.41 -3.16
C SER A 83 14.60 -3.36 -3.11
N HIS A 84 15.20 -2.17 -2.98
CA HIS A 84 16.64 -2.01 -2.83
C HIS A 84 17.16 -2.73 -1.57
N GLU A 85 16.51 -2.53 -0.42
CA GLU A 85 16.89 -3.19 0.85
C GLU A 85 16.70 -4.71 0.83
N THR A 86 15.86 -5.23 -0.06
CA THR A 86 15.53 -6.66 -0.16
C THR A 86 16.07 -7.30 -1.44
N THR A 87 16.94 -6.61 -2.17
CA THR A 87 17.57 -7.15 -3.38
C THR A 87 18.41 -8.37 -3.00
N GLY A 88 18.12 -9.50 -3.66
CA GLY A 88 18.84 -10.75 -3.45
C GLY A 88 20.27 -10.63 -3.98
N ASN A 89 21.24 -10.90 -3.11
CA ASN A 89 22.64 -11.15 -3.48
C ASN A 89 22.82 -12.58 -3.98
#